data_AF-A0A7S2U4P8-F1
#
_entry.id   AF-A0A7S2U4P8-F1
#
_cell.length_a   1.000
_cell.length_b   1.000
_cell.length_c   1.000
_cell.angle_alpha   90.00
_cell.angle_beta   90.00
_cell.angle_gamma   90.00
#
_symmetry.space_group_name_H-M   'P 1'
#
loop_
_entity.id
_entity.type
_entity.pdbx_description
1 polymer ?
#
loop_
_entity_poly.entity_id
_entity_poly.type
_entity_poly.pdbx_seq_one_letter_code
_entity_poly.pdbx_strand_id
1 'polypeptide(L)'
;KPSRLQWWLVFNAGILLVALVWLVRSDFEQPQDRSDVLWKMFIWPIAPLCATAILFNQHLGLSAVWRCIAGMASGTITFLVLEILLGAYLDQSSVVLASLMASVSFAQWMVRNGCRGDVFRAILGNLVECDDGFTLPIRLAIGGSWCATYFIALDWGTRWQVWPFSCVAGTCSGYWVGVLCLFLAENCASYKFITVNK
;
A
#
# COMPACT_ATOMS: atom_id res chain seq x y z
N LYS A 1 -16.62 19.63 -1.31
CA LYS A 1 -15.14 19.82 -1.41
C LYS A 1 -14.49 18.52 -0.96
N PRO A 2 -13.47 18.01 -1.67
CA PRO A 2 -12.87 16.76 -1.25
C PRO A 2 -12.21 16.92 0.12
N SER A 3 -12.32 15.91 0.99
CA SER A 3 -11.66 15.92 2.29
C SER A 3 -10.13 15.86 2.08
N ARG A 4 -9.33 16.34 3.05
CA ARG A 4 -7.86 16.19 3.02
C ARG A 4 -7.44 14.73 2.82
N LEU A 5 -8.25 13.82 3.33
CA LEU A 5 -8.09 12.38 3.24
C LEU A 5 -8.29 11.83 1.83
N GLN A 6 -9.33 12.30 1.12
CA GLN A 6 -9.56 11.93 -0.29
C GLN A 6 -8.40 12.36 -1.17
N TRP A 7 -7.93 13.61 -1.01
CA TRP A 7 -6.74 14.09 -1.72
C TRP A 7 -5.51 13.24 -1.43
N TRP A 8 -5.37 12.80 -0.19
CA TRP A 8 -4.26 11.96 0.21
C TRP A 8 -4.33 10.54 -0.39
N LEU A 9 -5.51 9.93 -0.46
CA LEU A 9 -5.71 8.64 -1.11
C LEU A 9 -5.41 8.71 -2.61
N VAL A 10 -5.88 9.76 -3.29
CA VAL A 10 -5.59 10.00 -4.72
C VAL A 10 -4.09 10.24 -4.93
N PHE A 11 -3.45 11.00 -4.05
CA PHE A 11 -2.02 11.23 -4.12
C PHE A 11 -1.21 9.94 -4.00
N ASN A 12 -1.55 9.06 -3.04
CA ASN A 12 -0.88 7.77 -2.91
C ASN A 12 -1.16 6.85 -4.08
N ALA A 13 -2.41 6.80 -4.55
CA ALA A 13 -2.76 6.05 -5.73
C ALA A 13 -1.93 6.52 -6.94
N GLY A 14 -1.80 7.84 -7.13
CA GLY A 14 -0.95 8.44 -8.16
C GLY A 14 0.52 8.04 -8.05
N ILE A 15 1.09 8.06 -6.83
CA ILE A 15 2.47 7.59 -6.60
C ILE A 15 2.60 6.11 -6.95
N LEU A 16 1.67 5.26 -6.52
CA LEU A 16 1.67 3.83 -6.81
C LEU A 16 1.53 3.56 -8.31
N LEU A 17 0.75 4.36 -9.03
CA LEU A 17 0.62 4.28 -10.48
C LEU A 17 1.93 4.65 -11.18
N VAL A 18 2.58 5.73 -10.76
CA VAL A 18 3.89 6.13 -11.31
C VAL A 18 4.92 5.04 -11.05
N ALA A 19 4.95 4.48 -9.83
CA ALA A 19 5.83 3.38 -9.48
C ALA A 19 5.55 2.12 -10.32
N LEU A 20 4.27 1.79 -10.57
CA LEU A 20 3.88 0.67 -11.41
C LEU A 20 4.26 0.88 -12.87
N VAL A 21 3.99 2.06 -13.44
CA VAL A 21 4.37 2.40 -14.82
C VAL A 21 5.88 2.35 -14.98
N TRP A 22 6.62 2.83 -13.96
CA TRP A 22 8.06 2.78 -13.96
C TRP A 22 8.62 1.35 -13.84
N LEU A 23 8.03 0.50 -12.98
CA LEU A 23 8.32 -0.93 -12.88
C LEU A 23 8.15 -1.61 -14.26
N VAL A 24 6.96 -1.44 -14.86
CA VAL A 24 6.62 -2.00 -16.17
C VAL A 24 7.66 -1.57 -17.19
N ARG A 25 7.98 -0.28 -17.26
CA ARG A 25 8.95 0.26 -18.22
C ARG A 25 10.36 -0.29 -17.99
N SER A 26 10.83 -0.34 -16.75
CA SER A 26 12.18 -0.80 -16.41
C SER A 26 12.42 -2.26 -16.80
N ASP A 27 11.38 -3.10 -16.72
CA ASP A 27 11.46 -4.51 -17.06
C ASP A 27 11.53 -4.75 -18.59
N PHE A 28 11.04 -3.79 -19.39
CA PHE A 28 11.17 -3.82 -20.84
C PHE A 28 12.53 -3.31 -21.34
N GLU A 29 13.22 -2.42 -20.62
CA GLU A 29 14.35 -1.66 -21.17
C GLU A 29 15.74 -2.32 -21.03
N GLN A 30 16.03 -3.19 -20.04
CA GLN A 30 17.13 -4.20 -20.06
C GLN A 30 17.32 -4.82 -18.66
N PRO A 31 17.52 -6.16 -18.54
CA PRO A 31 17.57 -6.86 -17.26
C PRO A 31 18.85 -6.64 -16.43
N GLN A 32 19.85 -5.91 -16.94
CA GLN A 32 21.17 -5.82 -16.31
C GLN A 32 21.24 -4.82 -15.14
N ASP A 33 20.22 -3.98 -14.95
CA ASP A 33 20.23 -2.87 -13.98
C ASP A 33 19.14 -2.98 -12.88
N ARG A 34 18.75 -4.22 -12.52
CA ARG A 34 17.65 -4.47 -11.55
C ARG A 34 17.91 -3.90 -10.16
N SER A 35 19.17 -3.81 -9.72
CA SER A 35 19.50 -3.30 -8.38
C SER A 35 19.11 -1.83 -8.21
N ASP A 36 19.31 -1.01 -9.25
CA ASP A 36 18.95 0.41 -9.23
C ASP A 36 17.43 0.62 -9.20
N VAL A 37 16.69 -0.30 -9.85
CA VAL A 37 15.23 -0.32 -9.87
C VAL A 37 14.66 -0.62 -8.49
N LEU A 38 15.20 -1.65 -7.83
CA LEU A 38 14.74 -2.07 -6.51
C LEU A 38 15.07 -1.04 -5.42
N TRP A 39 16.24 -0.38 -5.48
CA TRP A 39 16.58 0.71 -4.54
C TRP A 39 15.68 1.93 -4.68
N LYS A 40 15.34 2.32 -5.91
CA LYS A 40 14.36 3.39 -6.16
C LYS A 40 12.99 2.97 -5.58
N MET A 41 12.60 1.71 -5.69
CA MET A 41 11.36 1.22 -5.09
C MET A 41 11.36 1.20 -3.55
N PHE A 42 12.52 1.15 -2.90
CA PHE A 42 12.61 1.19 -1.44
C PHE A 42 12.52 2.62 -0.88
N ILE A 43 13.05 3.61 -1.60
CA ILE A 43 13.01 5.03 -1.22
C ILE A 43 11.60 5.62 -1.43
N TRP A 44 10.92 5.16 -2.48
CA TRP A 44 9.61 5.68 -2.88
C TRP A 44 8.46 5.49 -1.88
N PRO A 45 8.36 4.45 -1.03
CA PRO A 45 7.34 4.36 0.02
C PRO A 45 7.63 5.25 1.24
N ILE A 46 8.90 5.62 1.48
CA ILE A 46 9.29 6.49 2.60
C ILE A 46 8.81 7.93 2.36
N ALA A 47 8.90 8.43 1.12
CA ALA A 47 8.46 9.77 0.77
C ALA A 47 6.96 10.06 1.03
N PRO A 48 6.00 9.21 0.61
CA PRO A 48 4.58 9.33 0.96
C PRO A 48 4.33 9.23 2.47
N LEU A 49 5.13 8.45 3.20
CA LEU A 49 5.03 8.33 4.66
C LEU A 49 5.46 9.62 5.37
N CYS A 50 6.56 10.22 4.91
CA CYS A 50 6.97 11.54 5.37
C CYS A 50 5.91 12.58 5.00
N ALA A 51 5.37 12.54 3.77
CA ALA A 51 4.32 13.43 3.33
C ALA A 51 3.02 13.26 4.15
N THR A 52 2.61 12.03 4.50
CA THR A 52 1.49 11.80 5.44
C THR A 52 1.73 12.43 6.79
N ALA A 53 2.92 12.19 7.35
CA ALA A 53 3.25 12.64 8.67
C ALA A 53 3.31 14.18 8.72
N ILE A 54 3.74 14.83 7.64
CA ILE A 54 3.71 16.29 7.46
C ILE A 54 2.28 16.81 7.27
N LEU A 55 1.47 16.17 6.42
CA LEU A 55 0.13 16.67 6.07
C LEU A 55 -0.90 16.51 7.19
N PHE A 56 -0.78 15.45 8.00
CA PHE A 56 -1.76 15.12 9.02
C PHE A 56 -1.29 15.41 10.45
N ASN A 57 0.00 15.59 10.68
CA ASN A 57 0.53 15.85 12.01
C ASN A 57 1.18 17.25 12.06
N GLN A 58 0.50 18.20 12.67
CA GLN A 58 1.00 19.57 12.84
C GLN A 58 2.23 19.66 13.77
N HIS A 59 2.56 18.57 14.47
CA HIS A 59 3.75 18.46 15.32
C HIS A 59 4.53 17.17 15.03
N LEU A 60 5.42 17.22 14.04
CA LEU A 60 6.40 16.17 13.77
C LEU A 60 7.47 16.14 14.87
N GLY A 61 7.15 15.50 15.99
CA GLY A 61 8.15 15.13 16.98
C GLY A 61 9.03 13.97 16.47
N LEU A 62 10.29 13.90 16.93
CA LEU A 62 11.21 12.80 16.64
C LEU A 62 10.59 11.42 16.98
N SER A 63 9.75 11.38 18.01
CA SER A 63 9.03 10.17 18.44
C SER A 63 7.99 9.69 17.43
N ALA A 64 7.40 10.58 16.62
CA ALA A 64 6.47 10.21 15.56
C ALA A 64 7.24 9.57 14.39
N VAL A 65 8.36 10.16 13.99
CA VAL A 65 9.23 9.63 12.93
C VAL A 65 9.71 8.22 13.27
N TRP A 66 10.18 8.00 14.51
CA TRP A 66 10.62 6.67 14.93
C TRP A 66 9.50 5.63 14.89
N ARG A 67 8.27 6.00 15.28
CA ARG A 67 7.10 5.10 15.17
C ARG A 67 6.76 4.78 13.72
N CYS A 68 6.91 5.74 12.80
CA CYS A 68 6.73 5.47 11.36
C CYS A 68 7.74 4.43 10.87
N ILE A 69 9.02 4.62 11.22
CA ILE A 69 10.10 3.71 10.82
C ILE A 69 9.88 2.32 11.41
N ALA A 70 9.59 2.25 12.72
CA ALA A 70 9.35 0.99 13.41
C ALA A 70 8.11 0.26 12.86
N GLY A 71 7.02 0.98 12.60
CA GLY A 71 5.81 0.42 12.01
C GLY A 71 6.04 -0.13 10.60
N MET A 72 6.75 0.62 9.76
CA MET A 72 7.15 0.14 8.44
C MET A 72 8.03 -1.09 8.50
N ALA A 73 9.09 -1.05 9.31
CA ALA A 73 9.98 -2.19 9.47
C ALA A 73 9.21 -3.44 9.95
N SER A 74 8.31 -3.27 10.93
CA SER A 74 7.48 -4.37 11.43
C SER A 74 6.52 -4.92 10.38
N GLY A 75 5.89 -4.05 9.59
CA GLY A 75 5.02 -4.43 8.48
C GLY A 75 5.78 -5.17 7.39
N THR A 76 6.94 -4.65 6.98
CA THR A 76 7.81 -5.31 5.98
C THR A 76 8.24 -6.68 6.47
N ILE A 77 8.69 -6.82 7.71
CA ILE A 77 9.08 -8.12 8.28
C ILE A 77 7.88 -9.07 8.27
N THR A 78 6.70 -8.60 8.67
CA THR A 78 5.49 -9.42 8.70
C THR A 78 5.12 -9.94 7.31
N PHE A 79 5.06 -9.05 6.31
CA PHE A 79 4.76 -9.45 4.93
C PHE A 79 5.85 -10.34 4.34
N LEU A 80 7.12 -10.08 4.63
CA LEU A 80 8.23 -10.92 4.17
C LEU A 80 8.14 -12.33 4.74
N VAL A 81 7.82 -12.47 6.03
CA VAL A 81 7.58 -13.79 6.65
C VAL A 81 6.40 -14.49 5.98
N LEU A 82 5.29 -13.78 5.72
CA LEU A 82 4.13 -14.34 5.03
C LEU A 82 4.49 -14.79 3.61
N GLU A 83 5.24 -14.01 2.85
CA GLU A 83 5.70 -14.35 1.50
C GLU A 83 6.58 -15.61 1.52
N ILE A 84 7.53 -15.71 2.45
CA ILE A 84 8.39 -16.90 2.59
C ILE A 84 7.56 -18.13 2.96
N LEU A 85 6.60 -17.99 3.87
CA LEU A 85 5.68 -19.09 4.23
C LEU A 85 4.81 -19.53 3.04
N LEU A 86 4.52 -18.62 2.11
CA LEU A 86 3.82 -18.91 0.85
C LEU A 86 4.74 -19.42 -0.26
N GLY A 87 6.03 -19.63 0.04
CA GLY A 87 7.00 -20.23 -0.88
C GLY A 87 7.84 -19.25 -1.69
N ALA A 88 7.79 -17.95 -1.39
CA ALA A 88 8.69 -16.98 -2.01
C ALA A 88 10.14 -17.16 -1.51
N TYR A 89 11.10 -16.86 -2.36
CA TYR A 89 12.52 -16.86 -2.00
C TYR A 89 12.90 -15.56 -1.28
N LEU A 90 13.83 -15.63 -0.32
CA LEU A 90 14.38 -14.44 0.30
C LEU A 90 15.33 -13.74 -0.68
N ASP A 91 14.76 -12.89 -1.53
CA ASP A 91 15.48 -12.07 -2.50
C ASP A 91 15.12 -10.58 -2.35
N GLN A 92 15.85 -9.71 -3.04
CA GLN A 92 15.59 -8.26 -3.00
C GLN A 92 14.17 -7.92 -3.48
N SER A 93 13.62 -8.71 -4.41
CA SER A 93 12.31 -8.46 -4.99
C SER A 93 11.17 -8.72 -4.00
N SER A 94 11.27 -9.78 -3.18
CA SER A 94 10.32 -10.06 -2.09
C SER A 94 10.38 -8.97 -1.02
N VAL A 95 11.58 -8.48 -0.68
CA VAL A 95 11.71 -7.35 0.26
C VAL A 95 11.02 -6.09 -0.27
N VAL A 96 11.07 -5.84 -1.58
CA VAL A 96 10.35 -4.72 -2.22
C VAL A 96 8.84 -4.91 -2.17
N LEU A 97 8.32 -6.10 -2.49
CA LEU A 97 6.88 -6.39 -2.39
C LEU A 97 6.38 -6.25 -0.95
N ALA A 98 7.09 -6.83 0.01
CA ALA A 98 6.75 -6.74 1.42
C ALA A 98 6.74 -5.28 1.92
N SER A 99 7.71 -4.48 1.47
CA SER A 99 7.78 -3.05 1.81
C SER A 99 6.68 -2.23 1.16
N LEU A 100 6.28 -2.58 -0.06
CA LEU A 100 5.13 -1.98 -0.73
C LEU A 100 3.84 -2.28 0.04
N MET A 101 3.60 -3.55 0.36
CA MET A 101 2.44 -4.00 1.14
C MET A 101 2.38 -3.35 2.52
N ALA A 102 3.53 -3.23 3.19
CA ALA A 102 3.67 -2.50 4.44
C ALA A 102 3.32 -1.01 4.27
N SER A 103 3.83 -0.36 3.22
CA SER A 103 3.57 1.07 2.99
C SER A 103 2.09 1.35 2.75
N VAL A 104 1.44 0.52 1.92
CA VAL A 104 0.02 0.65 1.57
C VAL A 104 -0.86 0.44 2.80
N SER A 105 -0.53 -0.55 3.63
CA SER A 105 -1.30 -0.87 4.84
C SER A 105 -1.06 0.16 5.96
N PHE A 106 0.21 0.48 6.21
CA PHE A 106 0.62 1.31 7.34
C PHE A 106 0.33 2.79 7.10
N ALA A 107 0.50 3.31 5.87
CA ALA A 107 0.27 4.72 5.59
C ALA A 107 -1.20 5.11 5.82
N GLN A 108 -2.16 4.28 5.37
CA GLN A 108 -3.58 4.57 5.60
C GLN A 108 -3.96 4.51 7.07
N TRP A 109 -3.40 3.55 7.80
CA TRP A 109 -3.60 3.43 9.23
C TRP A 109 -3.08 4.66 9.98
N MET A 110 -1.90 5.17 9.58
CA MET A 110 -1.26 6.35 10.16
C MET A 110 -2.07 7.63 9.95
N VAL A 111 -2.70 7.77 8.78
CA VAL A 111 -3.58 8.92 8.53
C VAL A 111 -4.81 8.90 9.44
N ARG A 112 -5.35 7.71 9.71
CA ARG A 112 -6.53 7.57 10.57
C ARG A 112 -6.22 7.77 12.05
N ASN A 113 -5.24 7.04 12.56
CA ASN A 113 -4.99 6.94 14.01
C ASN A 113 -3.93 7.94 14.50
N GLY A 114 -3.22 8.58 13.56
CA GLY A 114 -2.00 9.31 13.87
C GLY A 114 -0.90 8.39 14.40
N CYS A 115 0.25 8.98 14.73
CA CYS A 115 1.38 8.22 15.27
C CYS A 115 1.27 8.00 16.79
N ARG A 116 0.08 7.70 17.34
CA ARG A 116 -0.11 7.60 18.81
C ARG A 116 0.46 6.27 19.34
N GLY A 117 1.31 6.35 20.36
CA GLY A 117 2.05 5.20 20.89
C GLY A 117 1.17 4.15 21.57
N ASP A 118 0.06 4.58 22.18
CA ASP A 118 -0.90 3.69 22.85
C ASP A 118 -1.60 2.77 21.84
N VAL A 119 -1.90 3.30 20.66
CA VAL A 119 -2.52 2.55 19.57
C VAL A 119 -1.52 1.59 18.92
N PHE A 120 -0.25 1.98 18.83
CA PHE A 120 0.83 1.07 18.38
C PHE A 120 0.97 -0.15 19.29
N ARG A 121 0.87 0.03 20.61
CA ARG A 121 0.83 -1.09 21.58
C ARG A 121 -0.43 -1.92 21.45
N ALA A 122 -1.57 -1.28 21.15
CA ALA A 122 -2.83 -1.99 20.92
C ALA A 122 -2.77 -2.89 19.67
N ILE A 123 -2.07 -2.50 18.60
CA ILE A 123 -1.88 -3.34 17.40
C ILE A 123 -1.12 -4.63 17.72
N LEU A 124 -0.06 -4.55 18.54
CA LEU A 124 0.71 -5.71 18.97
C LEU A 124 -0.08 -6.62 19.92
N GLY A 125 -1.07 -6.05 20.64
CA GLY A 125 -1.83 -6.76 21.67
C GLY A 125 -3.21 -7.27 21.23
N ASN A 126 -3.84 -6.66 20.21
CA ASN A 126 -5.18 -7.01 19.74
C ASN A 126 -5.29 -6.74 18.23
N LEU A 127 -5.82 -7.72 17.49
CA LEU A 127 -6.31 -7.52 16.12
C LEU A 127 -7.49 -6.54 16.18
N VAL A 128 -7.20 -5.24 16.13
CA VAL A 128 -8.23 -4.20 16.16
C VAL A 128 -9.16 -4.44 14.97
N GLU A 129 -10.41 -4.83 15.26
CA GLU A 129 -11.47 -4.85 14.28
C GLU A 129 -11.60 -3.46 13.68
N CYS A 130 -11.24 -3.36 12.41
CA CYS A 130 -11.20 -2.11 11.68
C CYS A 130 -12.32 -2.16 10.65
N ASP A 131 -13.55 -1.88 11.11
CA ASP A 131 -14.77 -1.96 10.31
C ASP A 131 -15.14 -0.61 9.69
N ASP A 132 -14.15 0.00 9.01
CA ASP A 132 -14.34 1.27 8.34
C ASP A 132 -14.01 1.13 6.86
N GLY A 133 -14.70 1.94 6.04
CA GLY A 133 -14.44 2.07 4.60
C GLY A 133 -12.97 2.40 4.27
N PHE A 134 -12.19 2.89 5.23
CA PHE A 134 -10.75 3.11 5.10
C PHE A 134 -9.93 1.83 4.93
N THR A 135 -10.45 0.66 5.32
CA THR A 135 -9.74 -0.61 5.10
C THR A 135 -9.99 -1.20 3.73
N LEU A 136 -10.99 -0.70 2.99
CA LEU A 136 -11.35 -1.24 1.69
C LEU A 136 -10.19 -1.21 0.68
N PRO A 137 -9.41 -0.12 0.53
CA PRO A 137 -8.23 -0.13 -0.33
C PRO A 137 -7.16 -1.12 0.11
N ILE A 138 -6.96 -1.31 1.42
CA ILE A 138 -6.00 -2.30 1.95
C ILE A 138 -6.46 -3.72 1.62
N ARG A 139 -7.72 -4.04 1.94
CA ARG A 139 -8.31 -5.37 1.69
C ARG A 139 -8.25 -5.72 0.21
N LEU A 140 -8.57 -4.77 -0.66
CA LEU A 140 -8.50 -4.98 -2.11
C LEU A 140 -7.07 -5.01 -2.63
N ALA A 141 -6.12 -4.28 -2.05
CA ALA A 141 -4.70 -4.40 -2.39
C ALA A 141 -4.16 -5.80 -2.04
N ILE A 142 -4.44 -6.29 -0.83
CA ILE A 142 -4.05 -7.65 -0.41
C ILE A 142 -4.73 -8.70 -1.28
N GLY A 143 -6.03 -8.57 -1.49
CA GLY A 143 -6.80 -9.46 -2.35
C GLY A 143 -6.30 -9.44 -3.80
N GLY A 144 -5.94 -8.27 -4.34
CA GLY A 144 -5.37 -8.12 -5.67
C GLY A 144 -4.00 -8.78 -5.79
N SER A 145 -3.14 -8.62 -4.79
CA SER A 145 -1.84 -9.31 -4.70
C SER A 145 -2.03 -10.84 -4.71
N TRP A 146 -2.96 -11.35 -3.90
CA TRP A 146 -3.32 -12.76 -3.86
C TRP A 146 -3.93 -13.28 -5.15
N CYS A 147 -4.85 -12.54 -5.77
CA CYS A 147 -5.39 -12.92 -7.08
C CYS A 147 -4.29 -13.00 -8.13
N ALA A 148 -3.26 -12.16 -8.02
CA ALA A 148 -2.16 -12.16 -8.97
C ALA A 148 -1.21 -13.36 -8.83
N THR A 149 -1.17 -14.04 -7.68
CA THR A 149 -0.37 -15.28 -7.54
C THR A 149 -0.91 -16.39 -8.42
N TYR A 150 -2.21 -16.42 -8.72
CA TYR A 150 -2.78 -17.36 -9.70
C TYR A 150 -2.19 -17.18 -11.10
N PHE A 151 -1.88 -15.94 -11.50
CA PHE A 151 -1.24 -15.69 -12.79
C PHE A 151 0.21 -16.20 -12.84
N ILE A 152 0.90 -16.22 -11.68
CA ILE A 152 2.24 -16.82 -11.56
C ILE A 152 2.13 -18.34 -11.72
N ALA A 153 1.14 -18.96 -11.06
CA ALA A 153 0.94 -20.42 -11.10
C ALA A 153 0.56 -20.97 -12.49
N LEU A 154 -0.02 -20.12 -13.35
CA LEU A 154 -0.39 -20.49 -14.72
C LEU A 154 0.83 -20.65 -15.65
N ASP A 155 2.02 -20.16 -15.25
CA ASP A 155 3.31 -20.29 -15.93
C ASP A 155 3.23 -20.27 -17.47
N TRP A 156 2.73 -19.17 -18.04
CA TRP A 156 2.69 -19.00 -19.51
C TRP A 156 4.04 -18.55 -20.09
N GLY A 157 5.12 -18.59 -19.29
CA GLY A 157 6.47 -18.21 -19.70
C GLY A 157 6.63 -16.72 -20.05
N THR A 158 5.70 -15.87 -19.63
CA THR A 158 5.73 -14.43 -19.95
C THR A 158 6.45 -13.62 -18.86
N ARG A 159 7.13 -12.54 -19.27
CA ARG A 159 7.96 -11.74 -18.34
C ARG A 159 7.17 -11.11 -17.20
N TRP A 160 5.92 -10.71 -17.43
CA TRP A 160 5.07 -10.10 -16.40
C TRP A 160 4.53 -11.10 -15.37
N GLN A 161 4.58 -12.41 -15.64
CA GLN A 161 4.20 -13.46 -14.69
C GLN A 161 5.31 -13.79 -13.68
N VAL A 162 6.47 -13.12 -13.76
CA VAL A 162 7.60 -13.38 -12.88
C VAL A 162 7.38 -12.75 -11.52
N TRP A 163 7.78 -13.45 -10.46
CA TRP A 163 7.80 -12.89 -9.10
C TRP A 163 8.76 -11.70 -9.02
N PRO A 164 8.40 -10.58 -8.36
CA PRO A 164 7.15 -10.28 -7.65
C PRO A 164 6.19 -9.43 -8.51
N PHE A 165 6.47 -9.27 -9.81
CA PHE A 165 5.84 -8.28 -10.68
C PHE A 165 4.31 -8.40 -10.69
N SER A 166 3.80 -9.61 -10.91
CA SER A 166 2.36 -9.87 -10.90
C SER A 166 1.72 -9.44 -9.57
N CYS A 167 2.34 -9.79 -8.44
CA CYS A 167 1.86 -9.41 -7.11
C CYS A 167 1.90 -7.89 -6.88
N VAL A 168 2.94 -7.21 -7.34
CA VAL A 168 3.03 -5.73 -7.28
C VAL A 168 1.91 -5.10 -8.12
N ALA A 169 1.70 -5.58 -9.35
CA ALA A 169 0.64 -5.10 -10.23
C ALA A 169 -0.75 -5.36 -9.61
N GLY A 170 -0.97 -6.54 -9.03
CA GLY A 170 -2.18 -6.89 -8.31
C GLY A 170 -2.42 -6.01 -7.09
N THR A 171 -1.38 -5.75 -6.30
CA THR A 171 -1.43 -4.85 -5.12
C THR A 171 -1.85 -3.45 -5.53
N CYS A 172 -1.17 -2.87 -6.52
CA CYS A 172 -1.47 -1.53 -7.02
C CYS A 172 -2.89 -1.46 -7.61
N SER A 173 -3.27 -2.42 -8.44
CA SER A 173 -4.59 -2.46 -9.08
C SER A 173 -5.70 -2.59 -8.04
N GLY A 174 -5.54 -3.49 -7.08
CA GLY A 174 -6.48 -3.69 -5.99
C GLY A 174 -6.63 -2.43 -5.12
N TYR A 175 -5.53 -1.76 -4.80
CA TYR A 175 -5.57 -0.50 -4.08
C TYR A 175 -6.36 0.57 -4.84
N TRP A 176 -6.09 0.74 -6.14
CA TRP A 176 -6.79 1.68 -7.01
C TRP A 176 -8.29 1.41 -7.08
N VAL A 177 -8.67 0.15 -7.26
CA VAL A 177 -10.08 -0.26 -7.26
C VAL A 177 -10.73 0.10 -5.91
N GLY A 178 -10.05 -0.14 -4.79
CA GLY A 178 -10.61 0.21 -3.49
C GLY A 178 -10.74 1.71 -3.24
N VAL A 179 -9.76 2.50 -3.70
CA VAL A 179 -9.88 3.97 -3.69
C VAL A 179 -11.07 4.42 -4.54
N LEU A 180 -11.23 3.87 -5.75
CA LEU A 180 -12.35 4.19 -6.64
C LEU A 180 -13.69 3.80 -6.01
N CYS A 181 -13.80 2.61 -5.42
CA CYS A 181 -15.00 2.16 -4.72
C CYS A 181 -15.36 3.09 -3.56
N LEU A 182 -14.37 3.54 -2.78
CA LEU A 182 -14.58 4.50 -1.71
C LEU A 182 -15.14 5.83 -2.26
N PHE A 183 -14.53 6.37 -3.32
CA PHE A 183 -15.02 7.58 -3.97
C PHE A 183 -16.44 7.45 -4.49
N LEU A 184 -16.76 6.33 -5.15
CA LEU A 184 -18.10 6.09 -5.68
C LEU A 184 -19.13 5.95 -4.54
N ALA A 185 -18.78 5.24 -3.47
CA ALA A 185 -19.66 5.05 -2.31
C ALA A 185 -20.01 6.38 -1.63
N GLU A 186 -19.03 7.27 -1.42
CA GLU A 186 -19.26 8.58 -0.80
C GLU A 186 -20.10 9.52 -1.68
N ASN A 187 -19.90 9.48 -3.00
CA ASN A 187 -20.71 10.24 -3.95
C ASN A 187 -22.17 9.71 -4.01
N CYS A 188 -22.36 8.40 -4.00
CA CYS A 188 -23.69 7.79 -3.96
C CYS A 188 -24.42 8.07 -2.63
N ALA A 189 -23.71 8.03 -1.50
CA ALA A 189 -24.28 8.38 -0.19
C ALA A 189 -24.71 9.85 -0.13
N SER A 190 -23.90 10.75 -0.69
CA SER A 190 -24.24 12.18 -0.78
C SER A 190 -25.48 12.42 -1.66
N TYR A 191 -25.66 11.66 -2.74
CA TYR A 191 -26.87 11.74 -3.59
C TYR A 191 -28.15 11.27 -2.87
N LYS A 192 -28.06 10.22 -2.04
CA LYS A 192 -29.19 9.74 -1.24
C LYS A 192 -29.65 10.76 -0.20
N PHE A 193 -28.73 11.50 0.42
CA PHE A 193 -29.09 12.53 1.41
C PHE A 193 -29.81 13.74 0.80
N ILE A 194 -29.49 14.09 -0.46
CA ILE A 194 -30.11 15.22 -1.16
C ILE A 194 -31.51 14.88 -1.68
N THR A 195 -31.78 13.60 -1.97
CA THR A 195 -33.08 13.14 -2.50
C THR A 195 -34.11 12.83 -1.42
N VAL A 196 -33.68 12.51 -0.19
CA VAL A 196 -34.61 12.26 0.95
C VAL A 196 -35.06 13.57 1.63
N ASN A 197 -34.31 14.66 1.47
CA ASN A 197 -34.61 15.99 2.05
C ASN A 197 -35.24 16.98 1.05
N LYS A 198 -35.76 16.51 -0.08
CA LYS A 198 -36.57 17.30 -1.02
C LYS A 198 -37.98 16.74 -1.06
#